data_AF-Q14Q62-F1
#
_entry.id   AF-Q14Q62-F1
#
_cell.length_a   1.000
_cell.length_b   1.000
_cell.length_c   1.000
_cell.angle_alpha   90.00
_cell.angle_beta   90.00
_cell.angle_gamma   90.00
#
_symmetry.space_group_name_H-M   'P 1'
#
loop_
_entity.id
_entity.type
_entity.pdbx_description
1 polymer ?
#
loop_
_entity_poly.entity_id
_entity_poly.type
_entity_poly.pdbx_seq_one_letter_code
_entity_poly.pdbx_strand_id
1 'polypeptide(L)'
;MKKWLNIIGTIGLTATSTTTLMSCKKENNKDTKPIAPTTKAQQPPEGSNWKLIDKNNINNQFSIYDEKWYIIIAKNTTNQSIEIIKFKNNQNEKSISPIINNTFYIFPIYNNWYSIINLYCWDGDGEPQTPTIDKNTGEITNWKEQKGTE
;
A
#
# COMPACT_ATOMS: atom_id res chain seq x y z
N MET A 1 -0.19 52.47 48.38
CA MET A 1 -1.52 52.92 47.93
C MET A 1 -2.30 51.71 47.42
N LYS A 2 -3.51 51.52 47.93
CA LYS A 2 -4.44 50.41 47.67
C LYS A 2 -5.20 50.63 46.35
N LYS A 3 -5.46 49.55 45.59
CA LYS A 3 -6.68 49.29 44.78
C LYS A 3 -6.77 47.76 44.59
N TRP A 4 -7.54 46.99 45.38
CA TRP A 4 -8.98 46.66 45.26
C TRP A 4 -9.42 46.14 43.89
N LEU A 5 -9.52 44.81 43.77
CA LEU A 5 -10.65 44.16 43.08
C LEU A 5 -10.98 42.84 43.80
N ASN A 6 -12.05 42.90 44.59
CA ASN A 6 -12.82 41.75 45.02
C ASN A 6 -13.66 41.28 43.84
N ILE A 7 -13.52 40.02 43.42
CA ILE A 7 -14.64 39.27 42.85
C ILE A 7 -14.64 37.89 43.50
N ILE A 8 -15.57 37.72 44.43
CA ILE A 8 -16.00 36.45 45.00
C ILE A 8 -16.80 35.75 43.91
N GLY A 9 -16.16 34.79 43.24
CA GLY A 9 -16.85 33.78 42.44
C GLY A 9 -17.21 32.61 43.35
N THR A 10 -18.49 32.49 43.66
CA THR A 10 -19.10 31.42 44.45
C THR A 10 -18.62 30.03 44.01
N ILE A 11 -18.16 29.27 45.00
CA ILE A 11 -17.80 27.87 44.92
C ILE A 11 -19.09 27.07 44.71
N GLY A 12 -19.35 26.68 43.46
CA GLY A 12 -20.32 25.65 43.13
C GLY A 12 -19.67 24.28 43.26
N LEU A 13 -19.94 23.63 44.40
CA LEU A 13 -19.60 22.25 44.70
C LEU A 13 -20.40 21.28 43.81
N THR A 14 -19.85 20.07 43.61
CA THR A 14 -20.42 18.86 42.95
C THR A 14 -20.11 18.72 41.45
N ALA A 15 -19.64 17.60 40.92
CA ALA A 15 -19.62 16.23 41.41
C ALA A 15 -18.26 15.54 41.17
N THR A 16 -17.80 14.82 42.18
CA THR A 16 -16.69 13.86 42.10
C THR A 16 -17.10 12.75 41.13
N SER A 17 -16.65 12.80 39.89
CA SER A 17 -16.67 11.62 39.03
C SER A 17 -15.44 10.80 39.38
N THR A 18 -15.65 9.78 40.21
CA THR A 18 -14.69 8.71 40.44
C THR A 18 -14.48 7.99 39.12
N THR A 19 -13.60 8.51 38.26
CA THR A 19 -13.08 7.70 37.15
C THR A 19 -12.14 6.70 37.80
N THR A 20 -12.68 5.52 38.10
CA THR A 20 -11.88 4.34 38.36
C THR A 20 -10.79 4.30 37.30
N LEU A 21 -9.54 4.50 37.72
CA LEU A 21 -8.40 4.14 36.91
C LEU A 21 -8.54 2.64 36.69
N MET A 22 -9.11 2.26 35.55
CA MET A 22 -9.07 0.90 35.07
C MET A 22 -7.60 0.61 34.81
N SER A 23 -6.94 0.09 35.84
CA SER A 23 -5.72 -0.70 35.73
C SER A 23 -5.89 -1.58 34.50
N CYS A 24 -5.05 -1.39 33.49
CA CYS A 24 -4.97 -2.29 32.36
C CYS A 24 -4.71 -3.67 32.92
N LYS A 25 -5.77 -4.48 33.05
CA LYS A 25 -5.66 -5.90 33.34
C LYS A 25 -4.85 -6.48 32.20
N LYS A 26 -3.59 -6.81 32.53
CA LYS A 26 -2.75 -7.70 31.76
C LYS A 26 -3.40 -9.09 31.85
N GLU A 27 -3.98 -9.53 30.75
CA GLU A 27 -4.33 -10.93 30.56
C GLU A 27 -3.85 -11.37 29.17
N ASN A 28 -3.12 -12.48 29.19
CA ASN A 28 -2.23 -12.96 28.14
C ASN A 28 -2.98 -13.61 26.97
N ASN A 29 -2.32 -13.53 25.81
CA ASN A 29 -2.33 -14.50 24.71
C ASN A 29 -3.66 -14.76 23.98
N LYS A 30 -3.94 -13.88 23.02
CA LYS A 30 -4.24 -14.39 21.68
C LYS A 30 -2.98 -14.21 20.85
N ASP A 31 -2.39 -15.32 20.41
CA ASP A 31 -1.42 -15.36 19.32
C ASP A 31 -2.06 -14.76 18.06
N THR A 32 -2.18 -13.43 18.00
CA THR A 32 -2.10 -12.74 16.72
C THR A 32 -0.64 -12.78 16.36
N LYS A 33 -0.20 -13.91 15.80
CA LYS A 33 0.96 -13.92 14.92
C LYS A 33 0.83 -12.68 14.04
N PRO A 34 1.88 -11.85 13.89
CA PRO A 34 1.93 -10.96 12.75
C PRO A 34 1.61 -11.83 11.54
N ILE A 35 0.51 -11.52 10.84
CA ILE A 35 0.27 -12.14 9.54
C ILE A 35 1.42 -11.59 8.70
N ALA A 36 2.50 -12.37 8.62
CA ALA A 36 3.56 -12.09 7.70
C ALA A 36 2.88 -11.99 6.33
N PRO A 37 3.07 -10.90 5.57
CA PRO A 37 2.53 -10.81 4.23
C PRO A 37 2.94 -12.10 3.52
N THR A 38 1.95 -12.80 2.96
CA THR A 38 2.12 -14.11 2.33
C THR A 38 3.32 -13.99 1.37
N THR A 39 4.46 -14.57 1.73
CA THR A 39 5.73 -14.35 1.00
C THR A 39 5.71 -14.94 -0.41
N LYS A 40 4.68 -15.72 -0.72
CA LYS A 40 4.44 -16.31 -2.04
C LYS A 40 3.59 -15.35 -2.86
N ALA A 41 4.15 -14.89 -3.97
CA ALA A 41 3.43 -14.12 -4.97
C ALA A 41 2.22 -14.92 -5.49
N GLN A 42 1.06 -14.27 -5.59
CA GLN A 42 -0.14 -14.88 -6.15
C GLN A 42 0.03 -15.04 -7.66
N GLN A 43 -0.25 -16.24 -8.18
CA GLN A 43 -0.27 -16.48 -9.62
C GLN A 43 -1.53 -15.86 -10.23
N PRO A 44 -1.44 -15.28 -11.44
CA PRO A 44 -2.61 -14.89 -12.21
C PRO A 44 -3.52 -16.10 -12.51
N PRO A 45 -4.81 -15.89 -12.82
CA PRO A 45 -5.72 -16.95 -13.24
C PRO A 45 -5.22 -17.67 -14.49
N GLU A 46 -5.52 -18.96 -14.61
CA GLU A 46 -5.22 -19.73 -15.82
C GLU A 46 -5.91 -19.10 -17.04
N GLY A 47 -5.17 -18.98 -18.15
CA GLY A 47 -5.66 -18.32 -19.38
C GLY A 47 -5.64 -16.78 -19.35
N SER A 48 -5.21 -16.15 -18.26
CA SER A 48 -5.00 -14.69 -18.19
C SER A 48 -3.76 -14.27 -18.98
N ASN A 49 -3.80 -13.08 -19.62
CA ASN A 49 -2.59 -12.49 -20.22
C ASN A 49 -1.66 -11.84 -19.18
N TRP A 50 -2.07 -11.78 -17.90
CA TRP A 50 -1.18 -11.36 -16.82
C TRP A 50 -0.14 -12.45 -16.55
N LYS A 51 1.13 -12.05 -16.45
CA LYS A 51 2.27 -12.92 -16.12
C LYS A 51 2.99 -12.36 -14.90
N LEU A 52 3.19 -13.19 -13.88
CA LEU A 52 4.03 -12.83 -12.74
C LEU A 52 5.49 -12.75 -13.19
N ILE A 53 6.16 -11.65 -12.86
CA ILE A 53 7.60 -11.50 -13.09
C ILE A 53 8.36 -12.02 -11.88
N ASP A 54 9.35 -12.86 -12.13
CA ASP A 54 10.26 -13.34 -11.09
C ASP A 54 11.02 -12.18 -10.44
N LYS A 55 11.13 -12.21 -9.10
CA LYS A 55 11.78 -11.15 -8.33
C LYS A 55 13.22 -10.86 -8.77
N ASN A 56 13.95 -11.88 -9.23
CA ASN A 56 15.32 -11.73 -9.71
C ASN A 56 15.39 -11.04 -11.09
N ASN A 57 14.30 -11.08 -11.86
CA ASN A 57 14.22 -10.49 -13.20
C ASN A 57 13.58 -9.10 -13.22
N ILE A 58 13.08 -8.62 -12.09
CA ILE A 58 12.44 -7.31 -11.97
C ILE A 58 13.33 -6.21 -12.57
N ASN A 59 14.60 -6.11 -12.17
CA ASN A 59 15.53 -5.06 -12.65
C ASN A 59 15.69 -5.05 -14.19
N ASN A 60 15.64 -6.22 -14.83
CA ASN A 60 15.78 -6.34 -16.27
C ASN A 60 14.56 -5.77 -17.00
N GLN A 61 13.36 -5.94 -16.47
CA GLN A 61 12.12 -5.45 -17.11
C GLN A 61 12.09 -3.92 -17.23
N PHE A 62 12.68 -3.21 -16.28
CA PHE A 62 12.73 -1.74 -16.32
C PHE A 62 13.92 -1.18 -17.09
N SER A 63 14.79 -2.05 -17.62
CA SER A 63 15.97 -1.61 -18.39
C SER A 63 15.69 -1.48 -19.89
N ILE A 64 14.57 -2.03 -20.36
CA ILE A 64 14.10 -1.94 -21.75
C ILE A 64 12.73 -1.27 -21.78
N TYR A 65 12.44 -0.52 -22.86
CA TYR A 65 11.08 -0.04 -23.15
C TYR A 65 10.43 -1.05 -24.09
N ASP A 66 9.50 -1.82 -23.57
CA ASP A 66 8.84 -2.91 -24.29
C ASP A 66 7.39 -2.58 -24.69
N GLU A 67 6.94 -1.35 -24.40
CA GLU A 67 5.58 -0.86 -24.65
C GLU A 67 4.47 -1.66 -23.95
N LYS A 68 4.82 -2.55 -23.01
CA LYS A 68 3.84 -3.38 -22.29
C LYS A 68 3.26 -2.66 -21.08
N TRP A 69 2.10 -3.14 -20.66
CA TRP A 69 1.46 -2.71 -19.42
C TRP A 69 1.95 -3.53 -18.24
N TYR A 70 2.15 -2.85 -17.12
CA TYR A 70 2.61 -3.46 -15.89
C TYR A 70 1.74 -3.01 -14.72
N ILE A 71 1.63 -3.90 -13.73
CA ILE A 71 1.15 -3.54 -12.39
C ILE A 71 2.21 -3.92 -11.36
N ILE A 72 2.48 -2.99 -10.44
CA ILE A 72 3.29 -3.23 -9.26
C ILE A 72 2.37 -3.17 -8.05
N ILE A 73 2.43 -4.20 -7.22
CA ILE A 73 1.93 -4.12 -5.85
C ILE A 73 3.11 -3.70 -4.99
N ALA A 74 3.04 -2.54 -4.38
CA ALA A 74 4.15 -1.97 -3.62
C ALA A 74 3.73 -1.46 -2.26
N LYS A 75 4.69 -1.43 -1.33
CA LYS A 75 4.55 -0.83 -0.03
C LYS A 75 5.24 0.51 0.01
N ASN A 76 4.53 1.59 0.31
CA ASN A 76 5.11 2.90 0.56
C ASN A 76 6.04 2.80 1.78
N THR A 77 7.29 3.25 1.63
CA THR A 77 8.29 3.08 2.68
C THR A 77 8.06 4.01 3.88
N THR A 78 7.33 5.10 3.68
CA THR A 78 7.10 6.14 4.70
C THR A 78 5.89 5.79 5.57
N ASN A 79 4.71 5.66 4.97
CA ASN A 79 3.46 5.45 5.71
C ASN A 79 3.04 3.96 5.78
N GLN A 80 3.81 3.06 5.16
CA GLN A 80 3.57 1.62 5.15
C GLN A 80 2.30 1.17 4.40
N SER A 81 1.62 2.06 3.65
CA SER A 81 0.46 1.70 2.83
C SER A 81 0.85 0.75 1.71
N ILE A 82 -0.05 -0.18 1.37
CA ILE A 82 0.10 -1.03 0.19
C ILE A 82 -0.78 -0.48 -0.93
N GLU A 83 -0.20 -0.36 -2.11
CA GLU A 83 -0.79 0.28 -3.28
C GLU A 83 -0.57 -0.58 -4.53
N ILE A 84 -1.49 -0.43 -5.49
CA ILE A 84 -1.34 -0.97 -6.85
C ILE A 84 -1.05 0.18 -7.80
N ILE A 85 0.07 0.09 -8.52
CA ILE A 85 0.53 1.09 -9.46
C ILE A 85 0.51 0.46 -10.85
N LYS A 86 -0.33 0.99 -11.74
CA LYS A 86 -0.39 0.60 -13.15
C LYS A 86 0.37 1.62 -14.00
N PHE A 87 1.17 1.16 -14.95
CA PHE A 87 1.88 2.03 -15.88
C PHE A 87 2.19 1.27 -17.18
N LYS A 88 2.37 2.03 -18.27
CA LYS A 88 2.94 1.53 -19.51
C LYS A 88 4.45 1.75 -19.51
N ASN A 89 5.22 0.74 -19.85
CA ASN A 89 6.69 0.82 -19.87
C ASN A 89 7.18 1.40 -21.21
N ASN A 90 6.88 2.67 -21.43
CA ASN A 90 7.34 3.44 -22.57
C ASN A 90 8.13 4.69 -22.12
N GLN A 91 8.77 5.38 -23.06
CA GLN A 91 9.61 6.54 -22.74
C GLN A 91 8.83 7.74 -22.18
N ASN A 92 7.53 7.83 -22.49
CA ASN A 92 6.71 9.01 -22.20
C ASN A 92 5.96 8.91 -20.85
N GLU A 93 5.65 7.70 -20.41
CA GLU A 93 4.85 7.40 -19.21
C GLU A 93 5.70 6.86 -18.05
N LYS A 94 7.01 6.66 -18.26
CA LYS A 94 7.90 6.15 -17.22
C LYS A 94 8.18 7.20 -16.15
N SER A 95 7.31 7.22 -15.15
CA SER A 95 7.47 7.95 -13.89
C SER A 95 8.27 7.19 -12.83
N ILE A 96 8.83 6.03 -13.17
CA ILE A 96 9.48 5.11 -12.23
C ILE A 96 10.99 5.18 -12.39
N SER A 97 11.70 5.44 -11.29
CA SER A 97 13.16 5.41 -11.24
C SER A 97 13.71 4.00 -11.53
N PRO A 98 15.01 3.88 -11.83
CA PRO A 98 15.68 2.58 -11.72
C PRO A 98 15.43 1.94 -10.36
N ILE A 99 15.37 0.61 -10.35
CA ILE A 99 15.13 -0.17 -9.14
C ILE A 99 16.45 -0.41 -8.43
N ILE A 100 16.48 -0.14 -7.12
CA ILE A 100 17.66 -0.30 -6.26
C ILE A 100 17.19 -1.10 -5.06
N ASN A 101 17.79 -2.27 -4.78
CA ASN A 101 17.42 -3.12 -3.65
C ASN A 101 15.90 -3.41 -3.56
N ASN A 102 15.26 -3.64 -4.71
CA ASN A 102 13.81 -3.89 -4.80
C ASN A 102 12.93 -2.70 -4.36
N THR A 103 13.50 -1.49 -4.30
CA THR A 103 12.79 -0.24 -4.10
C THR A 103 12.90 0.68 -5.31
N PHE A 104 11.92 1.56 -5.46
CA PHE A 104 11.85 2.53 -6.55
C PHE A 104 11.17 3.80 -6.09
N TYR A 105 11.43 4.89 -6.81
CA TYR A 105 10.82 6.18 -6.61
C TYR A 105 9.84 6.49 -7.74
N ILE A 106 8.69 7.07 -7.41
CA ILE A 106 7.68 7.47 -8.40
C ILE A 106 7.54 8.99 -8.43
N PHE A 107 7.76 9.61 -9.59
CA PHE A 107 7.66 11.06 -9.79
C PHE A 107 6.92 11.39 -11.10
N PRO A 108 6.02 12.39 -11.13
CA PRO A 108 5.59 13.27 -10.03
C PRO A 108 4.39 12.76 -9.23
N ILE A 109 3.77 11.66 -9.64
CA ILE A 109 2.42 11.25 -9.19
C ILE A 109 2.33 11.05 -7.67
N TYR A 110 3.32 10.38 -7.07
CA TYR A 110 3.30 10.05 -5.64
C TYR A 110 4.44 10.70 -4.84
N ASN A 111 5.53 11.10 -5.51
CA ASN A 111 6.71 11.73 -4.89
C ASN A 111 7.19 10.99 -3.62
N ASN A 112 7.24 9.66 -3.70
CA ASN A 112 7.52 8.76 -2.58
C ASN A 112 8.33 7.53 -3.03
N TRP A 113 8.99 6.90 -2.05
CA TRP A 113 9.69 5.62 -2.21
C TRP A 113 8.77 4.44 -1.91
N TYR A 114 8.95 3.38 -2.69
CA TYR A 114 8.13 2.18 -2.64
C TYR A 114 9.01 0.94 -2.68
N SER A 115 8.67 -0.06 -1.86
CA SER A 115 9.25 -1.40 -1.90
C SER A 115 8.34 -2.33 -2.70
N ILE A 116 8.88 -3.04 -3.69
CA ILE A 116 8.09 -3.94 -4.54
C ILE A 116 7.70 -5.19 -3.76
N ILE A 117 6.42 -5.52 -3.76
CA ILE A 117 5.92 -6.80 -3.23
C ILE A 117 5.87 -7.81 -4.39
N ASN A 118 5.13 -7.46 -5.46
CA ASN A 118 4.95 -8.27 -6.66
C ASN A 118 4.92 -7.38 -7.91
N LEU A 119 5.35 -7.94 -9.05
CA LEU A 119 5.30 -7.30 -10.36
C LEU A 119 4.63 -8.24 -11.36
N TYR A 120 3.68 -7.70 -12.12
CA TYR A 120 3.02 -8.44 -13.19
C TYR A 120 3.10 -7.67 -14.50
N CYS A 121 3.31 -8.40 -15.58
CA CYS A 121 3.34 -7.91 -16.95
C CYS A 121 2.10 -8.38 -17.69
N TRP A 122 1.51 -7.50 -18.50
CA TRP A 122 0.40 -7.81 -19.39
C TRP A 122 0.92 -8.16 -20.78
N ASP A 123 0.53 -9.33 -21.28
CA ASP A 123 0.92 -9.82 -22.61
C ASP A 123 -0.24 -9.81 -23.63
N GLY A 124 -1.35 -9.15 -23.29
CA GLY A 124 -2.50 -9.03 -24.18
C GLY A 124 -2.50 -7.71 -24.95
N ASP A 125 -3.48 -7.57 -25.84
CA ASP A 125 -3.67 -6.34 -26.59
C ASP A 125 -4.34 -5.24 -25.75
N GLY A 126 -3.91 -4.00 -25.97
CA GLY A 126 -4.50 -2.82 -25.33
C GLY A 126 -4.15 -2.64 -23.85
N GLU A 127 -4.78 -1.65 -23.23
CA GLU A 127 -4.63 -1.36 -21.79
C GLU A 127 -5.54 -2.28 -20.95
N PRO A 128 -4.98 -3.06 -20.00
CA PRO A 128 -5.79 -3.90 -19.14
C PRO A 128 -6.50 -3.10 -18.05
N GLN A 129 -7.62 -3.63 -17.55
CA GLN A 129 -8.19 -3.12 -16.30
C GLN A 129 -7.27 -3.44 -15.12
N THR A 130 -7.24 -2.54 -14.15
CA THR A 130 -6.44 -2.70 -12.93
C THR A 130 -7.12 -3.69 -11.98
N PRO A 131 -6.42 -4.75 -11.52
CA PRO A 131 -6.93 -5.63 -10.47
C PRO A 131 -7.27 -4.88 -9.18
N THR A 132 -8.13 -5.48 -8.36
CA THR A 132 -8.42 -4.99 -7.01
C THR A 132 -7.54 -5.72 -6.01
N ILE A 133 -6.93 -4.97 -5.08
CA ILE A 133 -6.10 -5.52 -4.00
C ILE A 133 -6.75 -5.30 -2.63
N ASP A 134 -6.48 -6.20 -1.70
CA ASP A 134 -6.63 -5.92 -0.27
C ASP A 134 -5.49 -4.98 0.17
N LYS A 135 -5.83 -3.82 0.73
CA LYS A 135 -4.85 -2.78 1.10
C LYS A 135 -4.02 -3.12 2.35
N ASN A 136 -4.44 -4.12 3.14
CA ASN A 136 -3.73 -4.57 4.32
C ASN A 136 -2.72 -5.67 3.98
N THR A 137 -3.05 -6.55 3.03
CA THR A 137 -2.21 -7.71 2.68
C THR A 137 -1.45 -7.56 1.36
N GLY A 138 -1.97 -6.77 0.42
CA GLY A 138 -1.46 -6.69 -0.95
C GLY A 138 -1.88 -7.88 -1.83
N GLU A 139 -2.79 -8.73 -1.37
CA GLU A 139 -3.33 -9.84 -2.17
C GLU A 139 -4.31 -9.31 -3.22
N ILE A 140 -4.29 -9.89 -4.42
CA ILE A 140 -5.25 -9.54 -5.47
C ILE A 140 -6.54 -10.30 -5.19
N THR A 141 -7.59 -9.56 -4.83
CA THR A 141 -8.92 -10.09 -4.54
C THR A 141 -9.78 -10.24 -5.79
N ASN A 142 -9.45 -9.51 -6.86
CA ASN A 142 -10.14 -9.62 -8.14
C ASN A 142 -9.22 -9.20 -9.30
N TRP A 143 -8.89 -10.13 -10.19
CA TRP A 143 -8.05 -9.90 -11.36
C TRP A 143 -8.70 -9.08 -12.48
N LYS A 144 -10.01 -8.82 -12.38
CA LYS A 144 -10.89 -8.22 -13.42
C LYS A 144 -10.84 -9.02 -14.72
N GLU A 145 -11.97 -9.60 -15.11
CA GLU A 145 -12.10 -10.26 -16.40
C GLU A 145 -11.74 -9.28 -17.52
N GLN A 146 -10.77 -9.67 -18.33
CA GLN A 146 -10.44 -8.96 -19.56
C GLN A 146 -11.19 -9.70 -20.66
N LYS A 147 -12.27 -9.10 -21.17
CA LYS A 147 -12.93 -9.65 -22.37
C LYS A 147 -11.94 -9.45 -23.53
N GLY A 148 -11.33 -10.54 -23.96
CA GLY A 148 -10.60 -10.56 -25.22
C GLY A 148 -11.59 -10.31 -26.34
N THR A 149 -11.29 -9.29 -27.13
CA THR A 149 -11.77 -9.17 -28.51
C THR A 149 -11.42 -10.49 -29.22
N GLU A 150 -12.43 -11.25 -29.65
CA GLU A 150 -12.28 -12.33 -30.62
C GLU A 150 -11.77 -11.80 -31.96
#